data_AF-A0A0C3L6T8-F1
#
_entry.id   AF-A0A0C3L6T8-F1
#
_cell.length_a   1.000
_cell.length_b   1.000
_cell.length_c   1.000
_cell.angle_alpha   90.00
_cell.angle_beta   90.00
_cell.angle_gamma   90.00
#
_symmetry.space_group_name_H-M   'P 1'
#
loop_
_entity.id
_entity.type
_entity.pdbx_description
1 polymer ?
#
loop_
_entity_poly.entity_id
_entity_poly.type
_entity_poly.pdbx_seq_one_letter_code
_entity_poly.pdbx_strand_id
1 'polypeptide(L)'
;MPSPRYLQVLALALVIVPSIFASAIPGARPPTLEDNKNADMAYLPCYIGEEMCMKAHSWDTEEPWECIDTQTSITSCGGCSRPSQDDQPLGRDCTIIPGQMIVSCVRGDCVVSKCQSGWKLTKDNQACYELYDEGD
;
A
#
# COMPACT_ATOMS: atom_id res chain seq x y z
N MET A 1 -11.82 18.43 42.41
CA MET A 1 -11.42 19.78 42.84
C MET A 1 -10.12 20.15 42.13
N PRO A 2 -10.17 20.85 40.99
CA PRO A 2 -8.98 21.33 40.28
C PRO A 2 -8.55 22.74 40.75
N SER A 3 -7.24 22.97 40.71
CA SER A 3 -6.46 24.00 41.40
C SER A 3 -6.45 25.41 40.76
N PRO A 4 -6.12 26.47 41.53
CA PRO A 4 -6.46 27.87 41.24
C PRO A 4 -5.34 28.63 40.53
N ARG A 5 -4.97 28.22 39.31
CA ARG A 5 -3.98 28.94 38.47
C ARG A 5 -4.58 29.59 37.22
N TYR A 6 -5.91 29.71 37.17
CA TYR A 6 -6.65 30.12 35.98
C TYR A 6 -6.99 31.63 35.89
N LEU A 7 -6.64 32.45 36.87
CA LEU A 7 -6.96 33.88 36.84
C LEU A 7 -5.70 34.69 37.16
N GLN A 8 -4.94 35.05 36.12
CA GLN A 8 -4.13 36.28 36.03
C GLN A 8 -3.16 36.16 34.85
N VAL A 9 -3.62 36.23 33.59
CA VAL A 9 -2.97 37.00 32.51
C VAL A 9 -4.00 37.18 31.38
N LEU A 10 -5.08 37.90 31.66
CA LEU A 10 -6.08 38.28 30.66
C LEU A 10 -6.38 39.76 30.87
N ALA A 11 -5.51 40.62 30.35
CA ALA A 11 -5.84 42.00 29.98
C ALA A 11 -4.63 42.70 29.32
N LEU A 12 -4.90 43.20 28.10
CA LEU A 12 -4.34 44.42 27.50
C LEU A 12 -2.94 44.37 26.85
N ALA A 13 -2.91 44.15 25.53
CA ALA A 13 -2.39 45.16 24.58
C ALA A 13 -2.71 44.74 23.14
N LEU A 14 -3.74 45.36 22.57
CA LEU A 14 -3.90 45.56 21.13
C LEU A 14 -2.82 46.55 20.64
N VAL A 15 -2.70 46.67 19.31
CA VAL A 15 -1.82 47.58 18.51
C VAL A 15 -0.34 47.13 18.48
N ILE A 16 0.35 46.87 17.37
CA ILE A 16 0.28 47.37 15.98
C ILE A 16 0.86 46.27 15.07
N VAL A 17 0.15 45.86 14.02
CA VAL A 17 0.72 45.04 12.93
C VAL A 17 1.50 46.00 12.01
N PRO A 18 2.82 45.93 11.89
CA PRO A 18 3.47 46.55 10.74
C PRO A 18 3.17 45.67 9.53
N SER A 19 2.33 46.19 8.63
CA SER A 19 2.20 45.71 7.26
C SER A 19 3.58 45.68 6.62
N ILE A 20 4.23 44.52 6.63
CA ILE A 20 5.43 44.30 5.84
C ILE A 20 4.97 44.05 4.42
N PHE A 21 5.16 45.10 3.63
CA PHE A 21 5.04 45.17 2.19
C PHE A 21 5.53 43.89 1.52
N ALA A 22 4.65 43.31 0.69
CA ALA A 22 5.00 42.32 -0.31
C ALA A 22 6.08 42.92 -1.22
N SER A 23 7.33 42.52 -1.00
CA SER A 23 8.42 42.80 -1.93
C SER A 23 8.35 41.76 -3.04
N ALA A 24 7.79 42.14 -4.19
CA ALA A 24 7.91 41.36 -5.41
C ALA A 24 9.39 41.31 -5.78
N ILE A 25 10.03 40.14 -5.62
CA ILE A 25 11.41 39.91 -6.05
C ILE A 25 11.41 39.85 -7.58
N PRO A 26 12.03 40.81 -8.29
CA PRO A 26 12.16 40.71 -9.75
C PRO A 26 13.24 39.67 -10.05
N GLY A 27 12.87 38.58 -10.74
CA GLY A 27 13.86 37.69 -11.36
C GLY A 27 13.95 36.25 -10.85
N ALA A 28 12.93 35.72 -10.18
CA ALA A 28 12.84 34.27 -10.01
C ALA A 28 12.37 33.64 -11.34
N ARG A 29 13.31 33.09 -12.11
CA ARG A 29 13.01 32.25 -13.28
C ARG A 29 12.28 30.99 -12.77
N PRO A 30 11.18 30.54 -13.41
CA PRO A 30 10.59 29.26 -13.06
C PRO A 30 11.65 28.16 -13.22
N PRO A 31 11.80 27.24 -12.26
CA PRO A 31 12.76 26.15 -12.37
C PRO A 31 12.42 25.32 -13.61
N THR A 32 13.42 25.04 -14.45
CA THR A 32 13.23 24.10 -15.56
C THR A 32 13.20 22.69 -15.00
N LEU A 33 12.54 21.77 -15.71
CA LEU A 33 12.43 20.36 -15.33
C LEU A 33 13.80 19.66 -15.15
N GLU A 34 14.88 20.29 -15.59
CA GLU A 34 16.25 19.77 -15.60
C GLU A 34 17.09 20.21 -14.38
N ASP A 35 16.58 21.10 -13.51
CA ASP A 35 17.33 21.62 -12.35
C ASP A 35 17.27 20.72 -11.10
N ASN A 36 16.59 19.57 -11.16
CA ASN A 36 16.53 18.61 -10.05
C ASN A 36 17.75 17.67 -10.00
N LYS A 37 18.96 18.25 -9.91
CA LYS A 37 20.15 17.56 -9.37
C LYS A 37 20.24 17.73 -7.84
N ASN A 38 19.09 17.75 -7.17
CA ASN A 38 19.00 17.81 -5.72
C ASN A 38 18.61 16.43 -5.19
N ALA A 39 19.59 15.71 -4.66
CA ALA A 39 19.41 14.42 -4.01
C ALA A 39 18.72 14.59 -2.65
N ASP A 40 17.40 14.85 -2.63
CA ASP A 40 16.54 14.61 -1.45
C ASP A 40 15.03 14.76 -1.77
N MET A 41 14.58 14.25 -2.92
CA MET A 41 13.17 13.87 -3.05
C MET A 41 13.18 12.37 -2.81
N ALA A 42 12.66 11.93 -1.67
CA ALA A 42 12.33 10.53 -1.46
C ALA A 42 11.29 10.16 -2.51
N TYR A 43 11.76 9.78 -3.69
CA TYR A 43 10.96 9.19 -4.74
C TYR A 43 10.49 7.86 -4.17
N LEU A 44 9.33 7.87 -3.52
CA LEU A 44 8.60 6.67 -3.20
C LEU A 44 8.22 6.06 -4.55
N PRO A 45 8.78 4.89 -4.91
CA PRO A 45 8.57 4.31 -6.23
C PRO A 45 7.11 3.89 -6.46
N CYS A 46 6.33 3.75 -5.38
CA CYS A 46 4.92 3.37 -5.39
C CYS A 46 4.06 4.32 -4.55
N TYR A 47 2.75 4.29 -4.80
CA TYR A 47 1.80 5.04 -3.98
C TYR A 47 1.70 4.46 -2.55
N ILE A 48 1.16 5.25 -1.63
CA ILE A 48 0.91 4.79 -0.25
C ILE A 48 -0.04 3.59 -0.29
N GLY A 49 0.39 2.47 0.30
CA GLY A 49 -0.37 1.22 0.35
C GLY A 49 0.00 0.20 -0.73
N GLU A 50 0.93 0.53 -1.62
CA GLU A 50 1.48 -0.41 -2.60
C GLU A 50 2.92 -0.78 -2.26
N GLU A 51 3.33 -1.96 -2.72
CA GLU A 51 4.68 -2.48 -2.61
C GLU A 51 5.32 -2.62 -3.98
N MET A 52 6.63 -2.33 -4.05
CA MET A 52 7.43 -2.54 -5.26
C MET A 52 7.80 -4.01 -5.38
N CYS A 53 7.20 -4.69 -6.37
CA CYS A 53 7.39 -6.11 -6.66
C CYS A 53 8.10 -6.31 -7.99
N MET A 54 8.88 -7.39 -8.11
CA MET A 54 9.53 -7.73 -9.38
C MET A 54 8.51 -8.35 -10.35
N LYS A 55 8.51 -7.90 -11.61
CA LYS A 55 7.67 -8.50 -12.67
C LYS A 55 8.15 -9.92 -12.96
N ALA A 56 7.23 -10.87 -13.12
CA ALA A 56 7.56 -12.26 -13.42
C ALA A 56 8.17 -12.46 -14.83
N HIS A 57 7.77 -11.63 -15.80
CA HIS A 57 8.24 -11.66 -17.19
C HIS A 57 8.80 -10.29 -17.60
N SER A 58 10.09 -10.07 -17.35
CA SER A 58 10.81 -8.89 -17.83
C SER A 58 11.35 -9.16 -19.23
N TRP A 59 10.46 -9.12 -20.23
CA TRP A 59 10.90 -8.92 -21.62
C TRP A 59 11.15 -7.44 -21.89
N ASP A 60 10.46 -6.56 -21.15
CA ASP A 60 10.81 -5.15 -21.00
C ASP A 60 11.90 -5.01 -19.95
N THR A 61 13.02 -4.45 -20.36
CA THR A 61 14.20 -4.21 -19.51
C THR A 61 14.18 -2.83 -18.86
N GLU A 62 13.24 -1.96 -19.25
CA GLU A 62 13.18 -0.58 -18.78
C GLU A 62 12.60 -0.48 -17.36
N GLU A 63 11.63 -1.34 -17.03
CA GLU A 63 10.99 -1.36 -15.70
C GLU A 63 10.79 -2.80 -15.21
N PRO A 64 11.79 -3.40 -14.52
CA PRO A 64 11.73 -4.79 -14.05
C PRO A 64 10.78 -4.99 -12.85
N TRP A 65 10.13 -3.93 -12.39
CA TRP A 65 9.25 -3.92 -11.22
C TRP A 65 7.90 -3.28 -11.54
N GLU A 66 6.92 -3.57 -10.70
CA GLU A 66 5.58 -2.99 -10.69
C GLU A 66 5.13 -2.70 -9.25
N CYS A 67 4.24 -1.74 -9.08
CA CYS A 67 3.60 -1.47 -7.80
C CYS A 67 2.35 -2.32 -7.63
N ILE A 68 2.25 -3.03 -6.52
CA ILE A 68 1.12 -3.93 -6.21
C ILE A 68 0.58 -3.61 -4.83
N ASP A 69 -0.74 -3.44 -4.71
CA ASP A 69 -1.42 -3.52 -3.42
C ASP A 69 -1.52 -4.98 -2.98
N THR A 70 -0.59 -5.39 -2.12
CA THR A 70 -0.47 -6.76 -1.58
C THR A 70 -1.61 -7.12 -0.64
N GLN A 71 -2.40 -6.15 -0.20
CA GLN A 71 -3.53 -6.37 0.70
C GLN A 71 -4.79 -6.81 -0.05
N THR A 72 -4.82 -6.62 -1.36
CA THR A 72 -5.99 -6.91 -2.22
C THR A 72 -5.66 -7.71 -3.50
N SER A 73 -4.39 -7.80 -3.88
CA SER A 73 -3.95 -8.57 -5.05
C SER A 73 -4.06 -10.08 -4.84
N ILE A 74 -4.81 -10.77 -5.70
CA ILE A 74 -4.95 -12.23 -5.63
C ILE A 74 -3.70 -13.00 -6.05
N THR A 75 -2.76 -12.37 -6.78
CA THR A 75 -1.53 -13.02 -7.27
C THR A 75 -0.30 -12.72 -6.41
N SER A 76 -0.40 -11.73 -5.51
CA SER A 76 0.65 -11.29 -4.60
C SER A 76 0.02 -10.91 -3.25
N CYS A 77 -0.75 -11.84 -2.70
CA CYS A 77 -1.50 -11.59 -1.47
C CYS A 77 -0.57 -11.71 -0.25
N GLY A 78 -0.57 -10.68 0.60
CA GLY A 78 0.23 -10.62 1.83
C GLY A 78 1.71 -10.30 1.62
N GLY A 79 2.12 -10.01 0.38
CA GLY A 79 3.47 -9.60 0.01
C GLY A 79 3.72 -9.74 -1.49
N CYS A 80 4.92 -9.41 -1.96
CA CYS A 80 5.26 -9.60 -3.36
C CYS A 80 5.43 -11.10 -3.70
N SER A 81 4.81 -11.57 -4.78
CA SER A 81 5.10 -12.93 -5.30
C SER A 81 6.57 -13.10 -5.71
N ARG A 82 7.19 -12.02 -6.16
CA ARG A 82 8.65 -11.89 -6.29
C ARG A 82 9.13 -10.63 -5.57
N PRO A 83 9.66 -10.78 -4.35
CA PRO A 83 10.30 -9.69 -3.62
C PRO A 83 11.41 -9.04 -4.45
N SER A 84 11.50 -7.71 -4.39
CA SER A 84 12.63 -6.94 -4.92
C SER A 84 13.76 -6.78 -3.90
N GLN A 85 13.44 -6.98 -2.61
CA GLN A 85 14.35 -6.85 -1.48
C GLN A 85 14.25 -8.09 -0.58
N ASP A 86 15.32 -8.42 0.13
CA ASP A 86 15.41 -9.64 0.96
C ASP A 86 14.50 -9.62 2.19
N ASP A 87 14.12 -8.43 2.67
CA ASP A 87 13.27 -8.22 3.85
C ASP A 87 11.78 -8.07 3.53
N GLN A 88 11.42 -8.02 2.24
CA GLN A 88 10.03 -7.96 1.82
C GLN A 88 9.31 -9.30 2.08
N PRO A 89 8.07 -9.26 2.60
CA PRO A 89 7.29 -10.47 2.82
C PRO A 89 7.00 -11.18 1.48
N LEU A 90 7.12 -12.50 1.48
CA LEU A 90 6.77 -13.30 0.32
C LEU A 90 5.25 -13.45 0.23
N GLY A 91 4.67 -12.95 -0.85
CA GLY A 91 3.26 -13.09 -1.14
C GLY A 91 2.90 -14.45 -1.70
N ARG A 92 1.61 -14.77 -1.62
CA ARG A 92 1.04 -15.99 -2.19
C ARG A 92 0.08 -15.65 -3.33
N ASP A 93 0.12 -16.46 -4.38
CA ASP A 93 -0.93 -16.51 -5.38
C ASP A 93 -2.11 -17.33 -4.83
N CYS A 94 -3.25 -16.70 -4.62
CA CYS A 94 -4.44 -17.38 -4.12
C CYS A 94 -5.15 -18.23 -5.19
N THR A 95 -4.82 -18.04 -6.47
CA THR A 95 -5.43 -18.79 -7.59
C THR A 95 -4.92 -20.23 -7.67
N ILE A 96 -3.76 -20.52 -7.08
CA ILE A 96 -3.18 -21.86 -7.02
C ILE A 96 -3.79 -22.74 -5.90
N ILE A 97 -4.76 -22.24 -5.13
CA ILE A 97 -5.45 -23.05 -4.12
C ILE A 97 -6.26 -24.16 -4.83
N PRO A 98 -6.02 -25.44 -4.52
CA PRO A 98 -6.72 -26.54 -5.17
C PRO A 98 -8.23 -26.47 -4.96
N GLY A 99 -9.00 -26.75 -6.02
CA GLY A 99 -10.46 -26.81 -5.96
C GLY A 99 -11.17 -25.47 -5.70
N GLN A 100 -10.44 -24.34 -5.69
CA GLN A 100 -11.06 -23.03 -5.55
C GLN A 100 -11.88 -22.68 -6.80
N MET A 101 -13.04 -22.05 -6.60
CA MET A 101 -13.86 -21.48 -7.67
C MET A 101 -13.92 -19.95 -7.55
N ILE A 102 -14.04 -19.44 -6.33
CA ILE A 102 -14.02 -17.99 -6.05
C ILE A 102 -13.07 -17.77 -4.89
N VAL A 103 -12.04 -16.98 -5.13
CA VAL A 103 -11.01 -16.61 -4.16
C VAL A 103 -10.79 -15.10 -4.17
N SER A 104 -10.38 -14.54 -3.04
CA SER A 104 -10.04 -13.13 -2.90
C SER A 104 -8.85 -12.97 -1.96
N CYS A 105 -8.12 -11.88 -2.10
CA CYS A 105 -7.16 -11.44 -1.10
C CYS A 105 -7.84 -10.40 -0.22
N VAL A 106 -7.84 -10.64 1.09
CA VAL A 106 -8.50 -9.76 2.07
C VAL A 106 -7.49 -9.43 3.16
N ARG A 107 -6.99 -8.20 3.16
CA ARG A 107 -6.00 -7.71 4.15
C ARG A 107 -4.72 -8.55 4.18
N GLY A 108 -4.30 -9.05 3.02
CA GLY A 108 -3.10 -9.88 2.88
C GLY A 108 -3.33 -11.37 3.10
N ASP A 109 -4.56 -11.81 3.36
CA ASP A 109 -4.91 -13.23 3.52
C ASP A 109 -5.76 -13.74 2.34
N CYS A 110 -5.42 -14.92 1.84
CA CYS A 110 -6.25 -15.62 0.86
C CYS A 110 -7.54 -16.13 1.53
N VAL A 111 -8.69 -15.74 0.98
CA VAL A 111 -10.01 -16.17 1.43
C VAL A 111 -10.75 -16.83 0.26
N VAL A 112 -11.04 -18.11 0.42
CA VAL A 112 -11.86 -18.89 -0.52
C VAL A 112 -13.33 -18.71 -0.14
N SER A 113 -14.12 -18.16 -1.05
CA SER A 113 -15.57 -17.97 -0.84
C SER A 113 -16.39 -19.11 -1.42
N LYS A 114 -15.85 -19.84 -2.39
CA LYS A 114 -16.54 -20.96 -3.05
C LYS A 114 -15.55 -21.97 -3.59
N CYS A 115 -15.83 -23.25 -3.36
CA CYS A 115 -15.13 -24.38 -3.96
C CYS A 115 -15.83 -24.89 -5.22
N GLN A 116 -15.10 -25.61 -6.06
CA GLN A 116 -15.62 -26.35 -7.21
C GLN A 116 -16.58 -27.47 -6.78
N SER A 117 -17.35 -28.01 -7.73
CA SER A 117 -18.20 -29.19 -7.47
C SER A 117 -17.32 -30.40 -7.12
N GLY A 118 -17.75 -31.21 -6.16
CA GLY A 118 -16.93 -32.30 -5.61
C GLY A 118 -15.88 -31.85 -4.59
N TRP A 119 -15.89 -30.57 -4.20
CA TRP A 119 -15.00 -30.03 -3.19
C TRP A 119 -15.78 -29.33 -2.09
N LYS A 120 -15.20 -29.28 -0.88
CA LYS A 120 -15.80 -28.64 0.28
C LYS A 120 -14.83 -27.65 0.93
N LEU A 121 -15.39 -26.52 1.36
CA LEU A 121 -14.65 -25.42 1.97
C LEU A 121 -14.24 -25.78 3.41
N THR A 122 -13.01 -25.43 3.79
CA THR A 122 -12.53 -25.53 5.18
C THR A 122 -13.21 -24.51 6.09
N LYS A 123 -13.22 -24.75 7.40
CA LYS A 123 -13.90 -23.86 8.37
C LYS A 123 -13.29 -22.46 8.45
N ASP A 124 -12.01 -22.34 8.14
CA ASP A 124 -11.24 -21.09 8.13
C ASP A 124 -11.27 -20.39 6.76
N ASN A 125 -11.96 -20.95 5.77
CA ASN A 125 -12.04 -20.45 4.40
C ASN A 125 -10.67 -20.35 3.69
N GLN A 126 -9.66 -21.10 4.11
CA GLN A 126 -8.33 -21.03 3.51
C GLN A 126 -8.06 -22.10 2.44
N ALA A 127 -8.90 -23.14 2.35
CA ALA A 127 -8.71 -24.22 1.40
C ALA A 127 -10.02 -24.91 1.01
N CYS A 128 -9.94 -25.68 -0.07
CA CYS A 128 -10.94 -26.67 -0.43
C CYS A 128 -10.33 -28.07 -0.30
N TYR A 129 -11.14 -29.04 0.11
CA TYR A 129 -10.77 -30.45 0.09
C TYR A 129 -11.74 -31.24 -0.77
N GLU A 130 -11.23 -32.21 -1.52
CA GLU A 130 -12.03 -33.09 -2.36
C GLU A 130 -12.94 -33.96 -1.49
N LEU A 131 -14.20 -34.11 -1.91
CA LEU A 131 -15.12 -35.09 -1.37
C LEU A 131 -14.87 -36.37 -2.17
N TYR A 132 -14.27 -37.37 -1.53
CA TYR A 132 -14.33 -38.73 -2.06
C TYR A 132 -15.74 -39.23 -1.83
N ASP A 133 -16.51 -39.35 -2.91
CA ASP A 133 -17.77 -40.07 -2.87
C ASP A 133 -17.42 -41.56 -2.66
N GLU A 134 -17.64 -42.05 -1.44
CA GLU A 134 -17.61 -43.50 -1.15
C GLU A 134 -18.79 -44.17 -1.86
N GLY A 135 -18.65 -44.41 -3.16
CA GLY A 135 -19.38 -45.42 -3.94
C GLY A 135 -20.88 -45.21 -4.15
N ASP A 136 -21.26 -45.01 -5.41
CA ASP A 136 -22.48 -45.63 -5.97
C ASP A 136 -22.16 -47.07 -6.43
#